data_AF-A0A842N659-F1
#
_entry.id   AF-A0A842N659-F1
#
_cell.length_a   1.000
_cell.length_b   1.000
_cell.length_c   1.000
_cell.angle_alpha   90.00
_cell.angle_beta   90.00
_cell.angle_gamma   90.00
#
_symmetry.space_group_name_H-M   'P 1'
#
loop_
_entity.id
_entity.type
_entity.pdbx_description
1 polymer ?
#
loop_
_entity_poly.entity_id
_entity_poly.type
_entity_poly.pdbx_seq_one_letter_code
_entity_poly.pdbx_strand_id
1 'polypeptide(L)'
;GKSKQMRIAIEKANNAAFLNVSPIKLGCGSWECRCDEKHSVPFTVKGKGGSVTIEILPGPRGLGLVAGGKIRNLLKLAGVKDAWTHTKGSTATMNSTSKALLECLRQTFSQG
;
A
#
# COMPACT_ATOMS: atom_id res chain seq x y z
N GLY A 1 9.88 -4.82 16.03
CA GLY A 1 9.54 -5.75 17.12
C GLY A 1 9.52 -5.02 18.44
N LYS A 2 9.01 -5.63 19.52
CA LYS A 2 9.09 -5.03 20.86
C LYS A 2 10.37 -5.51 21.55
N SER A 3 11.15 -4.57 22.10
CA SER A 3 12.35 -4.83 22.90
C SER A 3 12.57 -3.67 23.87
N LYS A 4 13.27 -3.91 24.98
CA LYS A 4 13.64 -2.84 25.93
C LYS A 4 14.64 -1.85 25.33
N GLN A 5 15.50 -2.32 24.42
CA GLN A 5 16.48 -1.47 23.72
C GLN A 5 16.02 -1.18 22.28
N MET A 6 16.15 0.09 21.88
CA MET A 6 15.71 0.59 20.56
C MET A 6 16.42 -0.12 19.40
N ARG A 7 17.74 -0.31 19.46
CA ARG A 7 18.52 -0.97 18.41
C ARG A 7 18.00 -2.38 18.11
N ILE A 8 17.86 -3.19 19.16
CA ILE A 8 17.32 -4.55 19.07
C ILE A 8 15.87 -4.55 18.53
N ALA A 9 15.07 -3.54 18.88
CA ALA A 9 13.70 -3.42 18.38
C ALA A 9 13.65 -3.17 16.85
N ILE A 10 14.59 -2.38 16.34
CA ILE A 10 14.76 -2.08 14.91
C ILE A 10 15.24 -3.32 14.16
N GLU A 11 16.28 -4.01 14.65
CA GLU A 11 16.79 -5.23 14.02
C GLU A 11 15.72 -6.32 13.95
N LYS A 12 14.96 -6.51 15.04
CA LYS A 12 13.80 -7.42 15.06
C LYS A 12 12.69 -6.99 14.11
N ALA A 13 12.47 -5.67 13.93
CA ALA A 13 11.50 -5.17 12.96
C ALA A 13 11.94 -5.47 11.52
N ASN A 14 13.23 -5.28 11.24
CA ASN A 14 13.79 -5.50 9.90
C ASN A 14 13.74 -6.98 9.52
N ASN A 15 14.16 -7.88 10.42
CA ASN A 15 14.06 -9.32 10.20
C ASN A 15 12.59 -9.75 9.95
N ALA A 16 11.67 -9.26 10.77
CA ALA A 16 10.24 -9.53 10.57
C ALA A 16 9.71 -8.99 9.24
N ALA A 17 10.21 -7.85 8.75
CA ALA A 17 9.82 -7.29 7.46
C ALA A 17 10.29 -8.17 6.30
N PHE A 18 11.55 -8.65 6.33
CA PHE A 18 12.08 -9.55 5.30
C PHE A 18 11.37 -10.91 5.26
N LEU A 19 10.92 -11.42 6.41
CA LEU A 19 10.11 -12.65 6.47
C LEU A 19 8.71 -12.47 5.88
N ASN A 20 8.19 -11.24 5.81
CA ASN A 20 6.82 -10.94 5.41
C ASN A 20 6.76 -10.15 4.09
N VAL A 21 7.62 -10.48 3.12
CA VAL A 21 7.54 -9.90 1.78
C VAL A 21 6.33 -10.48 1.04
N SER A 22 5.51 -9.62 0.45
CA SER A 22 4.36 -10.02 -0.38
C SER A 22 4.59 -9.49 -1.79
N PRO A 23 4.38 -10.29 -2.85
CA PRO A 23 4.46 -9.78 -4.21
C PRO A 23 3.35 -8.74 -4.43
N ILE A 24 3.56 -7.79 -5.35
CA ILE A 24 2.56 -6.76 -5.73
C ILE A 24 2.33 -6.81 -7.25
N LYS A 25 1.08 -6.98 -7.69
CA LYS A 25 0.72 -7.05 -9.12
C LYS A 25 0.47 -5.62 -9.59
N LEU A 26 1.36 -5.13 -10.43
CA LEU A 26 1.27 -3.80 -11.02
C LEU A 26 0.68 -3.90 -12.43
N GLY A 27 -0.09 -2.91 -12.82
CA GLY A 27 -0.75 -2.84 -14.13
C GLY A 27 -1.32 -1.46 -14.42
N CYS A 28 -2.18 -1.40 -15.42
CA CYS A 28 -2.94 -0.20 -15.77
C CYS A 28 -4.43 -0.53 -15.71
N GLY A 29 -5.09 -0.09 -14.64
CA GLY A 29 -6.54 -0.27 -14.44
C GLY A 29 -7.37 0.98 -14.72
N SER A 30 -6.72 2.10 -15.08
CA SER A 30 -7.43 3.37 -15.24
C SER A 30 -8.21 3.38 -16.54
N TRP A 31 -9.49 3.75 -16.48
CA TRP A 31 -10.31 3.93 -17.68
C TRP A 31 -9.72 4.97 -18.64
N GLU A 32 -9.03 5.97 -18.10
CA GLU A 32 -8.42 7.07 -18.84
C GLU A 32 -7.09 6.69 -19.49
N CYS A 33 -6.48 5.57 -19.10
CA CYS A 33 -5.16 5.17 -19.56
C CYS A 33 -5.19 3.73 -20.12
N ARG A 34 -4.90 3.58 -21.41
CA ARG A 34 -4.82 2.27 -22.08
C ARG A 34 -3.38 1.82 -22.31
N CYS A 35 -2.45 2.19 -21.42
CA CYS A 35 -1.06 1.78 -21.60
C CYS A 35 -0.81 0.38 -21.03
N ASP A 36 0.07 -0.38 -21.68
CA ASP A 36 0.56 -1.68 -21.20
C ASP A 36 1.63 -1.55 -20.10
N GLU A 37 1.95 -0.32 -19.68
CA GLU A 37 2.99 -0.08 -18.70
C GLU A 37 2.47 -0.22 -17.27
N LYS A 38 3.25 -0.93 -16.44
CA LYS A 38 2.95 -1.24 -15.04
C LYS A 38 3.26 -0.04 -14.14
N HIS A 39 2.38 0.96 -14.15
CA HIS A 39 2.54 2.20 -13.38
C HIS A 39 1.58 2.31 -12.18
N SER A 40 0.43 1.65 -12.26
CA SER A 40 -0.65 1.72 -11.26
C SER A 40 -1.10 0.33 -10.79
N VAL A 41 -2.22 0.29 -10.07
CA VAL A 41 -2.90 -0.95 -9.67
C VAL A 41 -3.86 -1.37 -10.81
N PRO A 42 -4.00 -2.66 -11.14
CA PRO A 42 -4.86 -3.12 -12.25
C PRO A 42 -6.37 -2.98 -12.00
N PHE A 43 -6.81 -2.98 -10.74
CA PHE A 43 -8.23 -2.83 -10.36
C PHE A 43 -8.34 -2.13 -9.00
N THR A 44 -9.54 -1.69 -8.66
CA THR A 44 -9.81 -1.07 -7.36
C THR A 44 -9.70 -2.11 -6.25
N VAL A 45 -8.87 -1.85 -5.26
CA VAL A 45 -8.64 -2.75 -4.12
C VAL A 45 -9.02 -2.08 -2.83
N LYS A 46 -9.53 -2.86 -1.86
CA LYS A 46 -10.01 -2.34 -0.57
C LYS A 46 -9.46 -3.18 0.58
N GLY A 47 -8.58 -2.61 1.38
CA GLY A 47 -8.02 -3.25 2.57
C GLY A 47 -8.57 -2.64 3.86
N LYS A 48 -8.75 -3.46 4.88
CA LYS A 48 -9.12 -3.01 6.23
C LYS A 48 -8.01 -3.32 7.22
N GLY A 49 -7.80 -2.42 8.17
CA GLY A 49 -6.84 -2.59 9.25
C GLY A 49 -7.38 -1.97 10.52
N GLY A 50 -7.99 -2.79 11.38
CA GLY A 50 -8.70 -2.30 12.56
C GLY A 50 -9.89 -1.41 12.18
N SER A 51 -9.90 -0.15 12.63
CA SER A 51 -10.93 0.85 12.30
C SER A 51 -10.65 1.64 11.02
N VAL A 52 -9.52 1.41 10.35
CA VAL A 52 -9.14 2.12 9.12
C VAL A 52 -9.44 1.24 7.91
N THR A 53 -10.11 1.82 6.92
CA THR A 53 -10.35 1.21 5.61
C THR A 53 -9.66 2.04 4.55
N ILE A 54 -8.90 1.40 3.67
CA ILE A 54 -8.14 2.05 2.59
C ILE A 54 -8.58 1.44 1.28
N GLU A 55 -9.04 2.29 0.38
CA GLU A 55 -9.39 1.94 -0.99
C GLU A 55 -8.34 2.56 -1.92
N ILE A 56 -7.74 1.76 -2.79
CA ILE A 56 -6.81 2.22 -3.82
C ILE A 56 -7.50 2.10 -5.16
N LEU A 57 -7.58 3.21 -5.88
CA LEU A 57 -8.12 3.26 -7.23
C LEU A 57 -6.98 3.48 -8.24
N PRO A 58 -7.09 2.89 -9.44
CA PRO A 58 -6.10 3.10 -10.49
C PRO A 58 -6.06 4.57 -10.89
N GLY A 59 -4.85 5.09 -11.10
CA GLY A 59 -4.61 6.45 -11.59
C GLY A 59 -4.12 6.44 -13.03
N PRO A 60 -4.42 7.47 -13.84
CA PRO A 60 -3.76 7.70 -15.12
C PRO A 60 -2.27 8.05 -14.92
N ARG A 61 -1.47 7.88 -15.97
CA ARG A 61 -0.03 8.17 -15.96
C ARG A 61 0.24 9.65 -15.70
N GLY A 62 1.16 9.94 -14.78
CA GLY A 62 1.63 11.30 -14.50
C GLY A 62 0.80 12.05 -13.44
N LEU A 63 -0.20 11.40 -12.84
CA LEU A 63 -0.98 11.95 -11.74
C LEU A 63 -0.19 11.94 -10.41
N GLY A 64 0.73 10.98 -10.26
CA GLY A 64 1.49 10.76 -9.04
C GLY A 64 0.69 10.04 -7.95
N LEU A 65 1.29 9.94 -6.76
CA LEU A 65 0.65 9.30 -5.61
C LEU A 65 -0.19 10.31 -4.83
N VAL A 66 -1.51 10.26 -5.02
CA VAL A 66 -2.47 11.07 -4.28
C VAL A 66 -2.85 10.34 -2.99
N ALA A 67 -2.00 10.51 -1.98
CA ALA A 67 -2.16 9.89 -0.68
C ALA A 67 -1.54 10.72 0.44
N GLY A 68 -1.99 10.52 1.68
CA GLY A 68 -1.35 11.10 2.86
C GLY A 68 0.13 10.70 2.97
N GLY A 69 0.99 11.56 3.50
CA GLY A 69 2.45 11.40 3.43
C GLY A 69 3.00 10.03 3.90
N LYS A 70 2.41 9.44 4.95
CA LYS A 70 2.77 8.09 5.43
C LYS A 70 2.43 7.00 4.40
N ILE A 71 1.25 7.08 3.81
CA ILE A 71 0.73 6.14 2.81
C ILE A 71 1.52 6.26 1.51
N ARG A 72 1.83 7.50 1.11
CA ARG A 72 2.67 7.80 -0.05
C ARG A 72 4.04 7.12 0.04
N ASN A 73 4.70 7.17 1.19
CA ASN A 73 5.99 6.49 1.38
C ASN A 73 5.87 4.97 1.23
N LEU A 74 4.81 4.36 1.79
CA LEU A 74 4.57 2.92 1.68
C LEU A 74 4.26 2.50 0.24
N LEU A 75 3.43 3.25 -0.49
CA LEU A 75 3.13 2.98 -1.90
C LEU A 75 4.35 3.16 -2.80
N LYS A 76 5.22 4.12 -2.47
CA LYS A 76 6.48 4.32 -3.19
C LYS A 76 7.42 3.12 -3.01
N LEU A 77 7.48 2.53 -1.80
CA LEU A 77 8.24 1.30 -1.55
C LEU A 77 7.65 0.09 -2.31
N ALA A 78 6.34 0.07 -2.52
CA ALA A 78 5.66 -0.93 -3.34
C ALA A 78 5.90 -0.77 -4.86
N GLY A 79 6.50 0.33 -5.32
CA GLY A 79 6.74 0.60 -6.73
C GLY A 79 5.53 1.14 -7.50
N VAL A 80 4.45 1.52 -6.81
CA VAL A 80 3.30 2.18 -7.43
C VAL A 80 3.66 3.64 -7.70
N LYS A 81 3.49 4.09 -8.94
CA LYS A 81 3.82 5.48 -9.34
C LYS A 81 2.62 6.39 -9.28
N ASP A 82 1.48 5.90 -9.77
CA ASP A 82 0.26 6.68 -9.89
C ASP A 82 -0.89 5.91 -9.24
N ALA A 83 -1.55 6.51 -8.26
CA ALA A 83 -2.72 5.90 -7.62
C ALA A 83 -3.53 6.95 -6.86
N TRP A 84 -4.84 6.73 -6.84
CA TRP A 84 -5.77 7.47 -6.00
C TRP A 84 -6.01 6.67 -4.75
N THR A 85 -5.98 7.32 -3.59
CA THR A 85 -6.27 6.63 -2.32
C THR A 85 -7.43 7.31 -1.62
N HIS A 86 -8.37 6.49 -1.17
CA HIS A 86 -9.46 6.92 -0.33
C HIS A 86 -9.36 6.22 1.02
N THR A 87 -9.22 6.98 2.09
CA THR A 87 -9.08 6.43 3.44
C THR A 87 -10.27 6.83 4.31
N LYS A 88 -10.86 5.86 5.00
CA LYS A 88 -11.93 6.06 5.98
C LYS A 88 -11.46 5.58 7.36
N GLY A 89 -11.86 6.28 8.41
CA GLY A 89 -11.54 5.92 9.80
C GLY A 89 -10.37 6.72 10.40
N SER A 90 -9.81 6.22 11.51
CA SER A 90 -8.77 6.94 12.27
C SER A 90 -7.36 6.71 11.70
N THR A 91 -7.00 7.48 10.68
CA THR A 91 -5.71 7.40 9.96
C THR A 91 -4.51 7.86 10.81
N ALA A 92 -4.73 8.42 12.01
CA ALA A 92 -3.68 8.82 12.94
C ALA A 92 -2.85 7.63 13.44
N THR A 93 -3.46 6.45 13.55
CA THR A 93 -2.79 5.24 14.06
C THR A 93 -1.99 4.54 12.96
N MET A 94 -0.67 4.72 12.95
CA MET A 94 0.20 4.20 11.87
C MET A 94 0.18 2.68 11.73
N ASN A 95 0.05 1.93 12.84
CA ASN A 95 -0.01 0.47 12.79
C ASN A 95 -1.25 -0.04 12.05
N SER A 96 -2.40 0.61 12.26
CA SER A 96 -3.67 0.24 11.62
C SER A 96 -3.63 0.57 10.13
N THR A 97 -3.15 1.77 9.78
CA THR A 97 -3.00 2.22 8.39
C THR A 97 -2.03 1.33 7.60
N SER A 98 -0.89 0.96 8.20
CA SER A 98 0.11 0.11 7.53
C SER A 98 -0.41 -1.32 7.30
N LYS A 99 -1.18 -1.86 8.25
CA LYS A 99 -1.84 -3.16 8.09
C LYS A 99 -2.90 -3.12 6.99
N ALA A 100 -3.74 -2.08 6.97
CA ALA A 100 -4.77 -1.91 5.94
C ALA A 100 -4.16 -1.84 4.53
N LEU A 101 -3.06 -1.10 4.36
CA LEU A 101 -2.32 -1.04 3.09
C LEU A 101 -1.77 -2.40 2.67
N LEU A 102 -1.12 -3.11 3.59
CA LEU A 102 -0.56 -4.43 3.29
C LEU A 102 -1.64 -5.43 2.88
N GLU A 103 -2.80 -5.38 3.54
CA GLU A 103 -3.96 -6.19 3.15
C GLU A 103 -4.46 -5.81 1.75
N CYS A 104 -4.56 -4.52 1.46
CA CYS A 104 -4.97 -4.00 0.16
C CYS A 104 -4.07 -4.52 -0.98
N LEU A 105 -2.75 -4.48 -0.78
CA LEU A 105 -1.75 -4.97 -1.75
C LEU A 105 -1.76 -6.49 -1.89
N ARG A 106 -2.07 -7.24 -0.82
CA ARG A 106 -2.24 -8.70 -0.89
C ARG A 106 -3.47 -9.09 -1.70
N GLN A 107 -4.57 -8.34 -1.58
CA GLN A 107 -5.77 -8.60 -2.37
C GLN A 107 -5.54 -8.41 -3.87
N THR A 108 -4.55 -7.61 -4.28
CA THR A 108 -4.18 -7.46 -5.70
C THR A 108 -3.75 -8.77 -6.36
N PHE A 109 -3.25 -9.75 -5.59
CA PHE A 109 -3.03 -11.11 -6.08
C PHE A 109 -4.23 -12.03 -5.95
N SER A 110 -5.00 -11.88 -4.87
CA SER A 110 -6.08 -12.83 -4.58
C SER A 110 -7.28 -12.71 -5.54
N GLN A 111 -7.46 -11.55 -6.16
CA GLN A 111 -8.63 -11.21 -6.99
C GLN A 111 -8.37 -11.33 -8.50
N GLY A 112 -7.25 -11.91 -8.94
CA GLY A 112 -6.93 -11.97 -10.37
C GLY A 112 -5.97 -13.06 -10.76
#